data_AF-A0A2W6V511-F1
#
_entry.id   AF-A0A2W6V511-F1
#
_cell.length_a   1.000
_cell.length_b   1.000
_cell.length_c   1.000
_cell.angle_alpha   90.00
_cell.angle_beta   90.00
_cell.angle_gamma   90.00
#
_symmetry.space_group_name_H-M   'P 1'
#
loop_
_entity.id
_entity.type
_entity.pdbx_description
1 polymer ?
#
loop_
_entity_poly.entity_id
_entity_poly.type
_entity_poly.pdbx_seq_one_letter_code
_entity_poly.pdbx_strand_id
1 'polypeptide(L)' 'VHIAVVIAVPEGISYLQEHLPDYCHLWVATLDERLNEKNYIVPGLGDAGDLAYGNKL' A
#
# COMPACT_ATOMS: atom_id res chain seq x y z
N VAL A 1 11.28 -1.37 -13.88
CA VAL A 1 11.46 -1.26 -12.40
C VAL A 1 10.32 -2.01 -11.74
N HIS A 2 10.56 -2.74 -10.66
CA HIS A 2 9.52 -3.52 -9.99
C HIS A 2 9.28 -2.96 -8.58
N ILE A 3 8.01 -2.76 -8.24
CA ILE A 3 7.55 -2.36 -6.91
C ILE A 3 6.67 -3.50 -6.41
N ALA A 4 6.98 -4.05 -5.23
CA ALA A 4 6.19 -5.10 -4.61
C ALA A 4 5.64 -4.61 -3.28
N VAL A 5 4.34 -4.81 -3.07
CA VAL A 5 3.63 -4.43 -1.85
C VAL A 5 2.74 -5.57 -1.38
N VAL A 6 2.54 -5.68 -0.06
CA VAL A 6 1.69 -6.73 0.52
C VAL A 6 0.21 -6.36 0.36
N ILE A 7 -0.17 -5.14 0.74
CA ILE A 7 -1.54 -4.65 0.66
C ILE A 7 -1.56 -3.33 -0.12
N ALA A 8 -2.48 -3.21 -1.08
CA ALA A 8 -2.77 -1.97 -1.77
C ALA A 8 -4.28 -1.70 -1.77
N VAL A 9 -4.68 -0.49 -2.17
CA VAL A 9 -6.08 -0.06 -2.32
C VAL A 9 -6.26 0.65 -3.66
N PRO A 10 -7.50 0.71 -4.20
CA PRO A 10 -7.76 1.28 -5.53
C PRO A 10 -7.19 2.69 -5.73
N GLU A 11 -7.37 3.59 -4.76
CA GLU A 11 -6.86 4.97 -4.84
C GLU A 11 -5.32 5.03 -4.90
N GLY A 12 -4.64 4.12 -4.21
CA GLY A 12 -3.18 4.02 -4.26
C GLY A 12 -2.69 3.48 -5.60
N ILE A 13 -3.39 2.51 -6.19
CA ILE A 13 -3.06 1.98 -7.52
C ILE A 13 -3.27 3.05 -8.59
N SER A 14 -4.41 3.75 -8.59
CA SER A 14 -4.67 4.83 -9.55
C SER A 14 -3.62 5.93 -9.47
N TYR A 15 -3.25 6.34 -8.25
CA TYR A 15 -2.19 7.32 -8.04
C TYR A 15 -0.86 6.85 -8.65
N LEU A 16 -0.45 5.60 -8.43
CA LEU A 16 0.77 5.07 -9.01
C LEU A 16 0.69 4.94 -10.53
N GLN A 17 -0.45 4.57 -11.10
CA GLN A 17 -0.64 4.48 -12.55
C GLN A 17 -0.50 5.85 -13.25
N GLU A 18 -0.93 6.94 -12.60
CA GLU A 18 -0.80 8.29 -13.14
C GLU A 18 0.62 8.86 -13.06
N HIS A 19 1.41 8.41 -12.08
CA HIS A 19 2.70 9.04 -11.74
C HIS A 19 3.92 8.18 -12.06
N LEU A 20 3.76 6.87 -12.28
CA LEU A 20 4.86 5.97 -12.61
C LEU A 20 5.04 5.81 -14.12
N PRO A 21 6.28 5.68 -14.61
CA PRO A 21 6.54 5.34 -16.01
C PRO A 21 5.96 3.97 -16.42
N ASP A 22 5.60 3.83 -17.69
CA ASP A 22 5.00 2.60 -18.26
C ASP A 22 5.87 1.33 -18.11
N TYR A 23 7.19 1.48 -17.94
CA TYR A 23 8.12 0.35 -17.72
C TYR A 23 8.19 -0.11 -16.25
N CYS A 24 7.37 0.47 -15.38
CA CYS A 24 7.22 0.05 -14.00
C CYS A 24 6.18 -1.07 -13.87
N HIS A 25 6.46 -2.06 -13.04
CA HIS A 25 5.54 -3.14 -12.72
C HIS A 25 5.23 -3.13 -11.23
N LEU A 26 3.94 -3.07 -10.89
CA LEU A 26 3.45 -3.16 -9.53
C LEU A 26 2.96 -4.58 -9.25
N TRP A 27 3.53 -5.22 -8.23
CA TRP A 27 3.09 -6.51 -7.71
C TRP A 27 2.38 -6.29 -6.39
N VAL A 28 1.14 -6.78 -6.30
CA VAL A 28 0.27 -6.61 -5.12
C VAL A 28 -0.15 -7.99 -4.64
N ALA A 29 0.08 -8.31 -3.36
CA ALA A 29 -0.34 -9.60 -2.81
C ALA A 29 -1.84 -9.64 -2.48
N THR A 30 -2.40 -8.54 -1.97
CA THR A 30 -3.85 -8.38 -1.77
C THR A 30 -4.31 -6.94 -2.02
N LEU A 31 -5.55 -6.81 -2.50
CA LEU A 31 -6.24 -5.54 -2.71
C LEU A 31 -7.35 -5.39 -1.68
N ASP A 32 -7.27 -4.31 -0.90
CA ASP A 32 -8.25 -3.95 0.12
C ASP A 32 -9.15 -2.80 -0.37
N GLU A 33 -10.14 -2.42 0.43
CA GLU A 33 -11.27 -1.61 -0.06
C GLU A 33 -10.93 -0.13 -0.28
N ARG A 34 -10.27 0.49 0.70
CA ARG A 34 -10.06 1.95 0.76
C ARG A 34 -9.05 2.36 1.82
N LEU A 35 -8.70 3.63 1.81
CA LEU A 35 -8.17 4.35 2.94
C LEU A 35 -9.29 4.89 3.84
N ASN A 36 -9.04 4.95 5.14
CA ASN A 36 -9.88 5.71 6.08
C ASN A 36 -9.39 7.17 6.22
N GLU A 37 -10.08 7.95 7.06
CA GLU A 37 -9.77 9.38 7.31
C GLU A 37 -8.36 9.63 7.87
N LYS A 38 -7.71 8.59 8.41
CA LYS A 38 -6.33 8.64 8.92
C LYS A 38 -5.31 8.06 7.91
N ASN A 39 -5.73 7.81 6.68
CA ASN A 39 -4.93 7.21 5.60
C ASN A 39 -4.41 5.79 5.91
N TYR A 40 -5.10 5.04 6.77
CA TYR A 40 -4.86 3.60 6.91
C TYR A 40 -5.70 2.83 5.91
N ILE A 41 -5.12 1.77 5.34
CA ILE A 41 -5.83 0.80 4.53
C ILE A 41 -6.88 0.08 5.39
N VAL A 42 -8.08 -0.12 4.85
CA VAL A 42 -9.20 -0.84 5.48
C VAL A 42 -9.66 -1.97 4.57
N PRO A 43 -9.78 -3.22 5.07
CA PRO A 43 -9.53 -3.66 6.46
C PRO A 43 -8.07 -3.54 6.92
N GLY A 44 -7.10 -3.72 6.01
CA GLY A 44 -5.68 -3.49 6.23
C GLY A 44 -5.05 -4.35 7.31
N LEU A 45 -3.84 -3.94 7.73
CA LEU A 45 -3.08 -4.59 8.80
C LEU A 45 -2.74 -3.67 9.98
N GLY A 46 -3.07 -2.38 9.89
CA GLY A 46 -2.59 -1.36 10.84
C GLY A 46 -1.21 -0.80 10.46
N ASP A 47 -0.40 -0.44 11.45
CA ASP A 47 0.96 0.06 11.23
C ASP A 47 1.94 -1.10 10.98
N ALA A 48 2.40 -1.22 9.73
CA ALA A 48 3.31 -2.28 9.30
C ALA A 48 4.66 -2.22 10.02
N GLY A 49 5.14 -1.01 10.36
CA GLY A 49 6.43 -0.81 11.01
C GLY A 49 6.38 -1.26 12.47
N ASP A 50 5.35 -0.83 13.19
CA ASP A 50 5.16 -1.22 14.59
C ASP A 50 4.94 -2.74 14.72
N LEU A 51 4.23 -3.37 13.77
CA LEU A 51 4.06 -4.82 13.75
C LEU A 51 5.35 -5.58 13.42
N ALA A 52 6.22 -5.02 12.57
CA ALA A 52 7.46 -5.67 12.17
C ALA A 52 8.57 -5.52 13.22
N TYR A 53 8.65 -4.36 13.90
CA TYR A 53 9.79 -3.99 14.73
C TYR A 53 9.46 -3.67 16.18
N GLY A 54 8.17 -3.64 16.54
CA GLY A 54 7.69 -3.25 17.87
C GLY A 54 7.51 -1.74 18.03
N ASN A 55 7.11 -1.33 19.23
CA ASN A 55 6.81 0.07 19.54
C ASN A 55 8.06 0.97 19.37
N LYS A 56 7.84 2.19 18.89
CA LYS A 56 8.85 3.26 18.91
C LYS A 56 9.30 3.54 20.35
N LEU A 57 10.62 3.56 20.56
CA LEU A 57 11.27 3.95 21.83
C LEU A 57 11.15 5.45 22.08
#